data_AF-A0A317KB63-F1
#
_entry.id   AF-A0A317KB63-F1
#
_cell.length_a   1.000
_cell.length_b   1.000
_cell.length_c   1.000
_cell.angle_alpha   90.00
_cell.angle_beta   90.00
_cell.angle_gamma   90.00
#
_symmetry.space_group_name_H-M   'P 1'
#
loop_
_entity.id
_entity.type
_entity.pdbx_description
1 polymer ?
#
loop_
_entity_poly.entity_id
_entity_poly.type
_entity_poly.pdbx_seq_one_letter_code
_entity_poly.pdbx_strand_id
1 'polypeptide(L)'
;MKIHDPSSQAMQKDYEVSDIERLMGKRDWKNYDEVIKWLQKEGDEDRRFTPGEVQHMIDDFSRARDKKMDFVRDPEQLHQKLKSSR
;
A
#
# COMPACT_ATOMS: atom_id res chain seq x y z
N MET A 1 -24.90 -21.34 8.67
CA MET A 1 -24.68 -19.90 8.86
C MET A 1 -23.29 -19.59 8.33
N LYS A 2 -23.17 -18.70 7.33
CA LYS A 2 -21.87 -18.24 6.84
C LYS A 2 -21.32 -17.28 7.89
N ILE A 3 -20.38 -17.72 8.68
CA ILE A 3 -19.65 -16.85 9.59
C ILE A 3 -18.80 -15.97 8.67
N HIS A 4 -19.28 -14.76 8.37
CA HIS A 4 -18.41 -13.74 7.80
C HIS A 4 -17.41 -13.39 8.89
N ASP A 5 -16.26 -14.04 8.87
CA ASP A 5 -15.17 -13.70 9.76
C ASP A 5 -14.69 -12.29 9.40
N PRO A 6 -14.74 -11.31 10.33
CA PRO A 6 -14.32 -9.94 10.07
C PRO A 6 -12.86 -9.85 9.60
N SER A 7 -12.01 -10.80 10.02
CA SER A 7 -10.61 -10.85 9.58
C SER A 7 -10.50 -11.20 8.08
N SER A 8 -11.40 -12.02 7.55
CA SER A 8 -11.42 -12.37 6.12
C SER A 8 -11.79 -11.18 5.25
N GLN A 9 -12.65 -10.28 5.73
CA GLN A 9 -12.98 -9.04 5.03
C GLN A 9 -11.83 -8.04 5.07
N ALA A 10 -11.14 -7.92 6.22
CA ALA A 10 -9.97 -7.04 6.36
C ALA A 10 -8.80 -7.46 5.46
N MET A 11 -8.65 -8.76 5.18
CA MET A 11 -7.64 -9.31 4.26
C MET A 11 -7.99 -9.12 2.77
N GLN A 12 -9.25 -8.86 2.43
CA GLN A 12 -9.69 -8.63 1.06
C GLN A 12 -9.83 -7.14 0.70
N LYS A 13 -9.70 -6.26 1.70
CA LYS A 13 -9.85 -4.83 1.49
C LYS A 13 -8.64 -4.30 0.72
N ASP A 14 -8.91 -3.67 -0.42
CA ASP A 14 -7.89 -2.97 -1.19
C ASP A 14 -7.64 -1.58 -0.59
N TYR A 15 -6.45 -1.02 -0.85
CA TYR A 15 -6.10 0.32 -0.44
C TYR A 15 -6.67 1.37 -1.38
N GLU A 16 -7.01 2.53 -0.82
CA GLU A 16 -7.49 3.71 -1.53
C GLU A 16 -6.43 4.82 -1.54
N VAL A 17 -6.71 5.91 -2.25
CA VAL A 17 -5.80 7.08 -2.28
C VAL A 17 -5.53 7.65 -0.88
N SER A 18 -6.53 7.60 0.02
CA SER A 18 -6.36 8.09 1.39
C SER A 18 -5.34 7.29 2.20
N ASP A 19 -5.12 6.02 1.85
CA ASP A 19 -4.09 5.18 2.46
C ASP A 19 -2.70 5.55 1.96
N ILE A 20 -2.59 5.89 0.67
CA ILE A 20 -1.36 6.43 0.08
C ILE A 20 -1.02 7.81 0.67
N GLU A 21 -2.00 8.70 0.86
CA GLU A 21 -1.80 10.00 1.52
C GLU A 21 -1.25 9.81 2.94
N ARG A 22 -1.85 8.90 3.72
CA ARG A 22 -1.37 8.56 5.06
C ARG A 22 0.04 8.00 5.02
N LEU A 23 0.32 7.08 4.11
CA LEU A 23 1.63 6.47 3.96
C LEU A 23 2.69 7.53 3.61
N MET A 24 2.42 8.37 2.61
CA MET A 24 3.33 9.45 2.19
C MET A 24 3.52 10.51 3.29
N GLY A 25 2.52 10.72 4.15
CA GLY A 25 2.61 11.63 5.31
C GLY A 25 3.43 11.11 6.49
N LYS A 26 3.80 9.82 6.53
CA LYS A 26 4.52 9.22 7.68
C LYS A 26 5.99 9.60 7.72
N ARG A 27 6.65 9.56 6.57
CA ARG A 27 8.10 9.73 6.43
C ARG A 27 8.41 10.32 5.06
N ASP A 28 9.57 10.95 4.94
CA ASP A 28 10.05 11.49 3.67
C ASP A 28 10.69 10.39 2.81
N TRP A 29 9.86 9.59 2.14
CA TRP A 29 10.29 8.44 1.33
C TRP A 29 11.14 8.87 0.13
N LYS A 30 12.20 8.10 -0.15
CA LYS A 30 13.12 8.36 -1.27
C LYS A 30 12.87 7.48 -2.48
N ASN A 31 12.32 6.29 -2.31
CA ASN A 31 12.08 5.33 -3.38
C ASN A 31 11.09 4.24 -2.94
N TYR A 32 10.71 3.37 -3.88
CA TYR A 32 9.80 2.26 -3.60
C TYR A 32 10.36 1.24 -2.60
N ASP A 33 11.67 0.98 -2.59
CA ASP A 33 12.26 -0.01 -1.68
C ASP A 33 12.15 0.40 -0.21
N GLU A 34 12.30 1.69 0.10
CA GLU A 34 12.09 2.21 1.46
C GLU A 34 10.64 2.04 1.92
N VAL A 35 9.68 2.31 1.02
CA VAL A 35 8.25 2.16 1.30
C VAL A 35 7.89 0.69 1.54
N ILE A 36 8.32 -0.20 0.64
CA ILE A 36 8.06 -1.65 0.74
C ILE A 36 8.67 -2.20 2.03
N LYS A 37 9.92 -1.86 2.33
CA LYS A 37 10.60 -2.31 3.55
C LYS A 37 9.88 -1.84 4.82
N TRP A 38 9.33 -0.63 4.81
CA TRP A 38 8.53 -0.14 5.92
C TRP A 38 7.21 -0.88 6.05
N LEU A 39 6.46 -1.05 4.95
CA LEU A 39 5.19 -1.77 4.96
C LEU A 39 5.35 -3.22 5.47
N GLN A 40 6.41 -3.91 5.05
CA GLN A 40 6.72 -5.27 5.51
C GLN A 40 7.06 -5.37 7.00
N LYS A 41 7.61 -4.30 7.59
CA LYS A 41 8.08 -4.30 8.98
C LYS A 41 7.06 -3.72 9.95
N GLU A 42 6.43 -2.62 9.56
CA GLU A 42 5.61 -1.76 10.43
C GLU A 42 4.17 -1.58 9.88
N GLY A 43 3.89 -2.01 8.65
CA GLY A 43 2.58 -1.80 8.00
C GLY A 43 1.44 -2.49 8.74
N ASP A 44 1.62 -3.75 9.14
CA ASP A 44 0.61 -4.51 9.90
C ASP A 44 0.48 -4.05 11.36
N GLU A 45 1.52 -3.42 11.92
CA GLU A 45 1.48 -2.84 13.27
C GLU A 45 0.72 -1.50 13.28
N ASP A 46 0.62 -0.85 12.13
CA ASP A 46 -0.14 0.37 11.98
C ASP A 46 -1.63 0.07 11.89
N ARG A 47 -2.33 0.28 13.01
CA ARG A 47 -3.78 0.09 13.13
C ARG A 47 -4.64 0.91 12.16
N ARG A 48 -4.04 1.80 11.37
CA ARG A 48 -4.74 2.57 10.33
C ARG A 48 -4.81 1.82 9.00
N PHE A 49 -3.97 0.81 8.79
CA PHE A 49 -4.04 -0.05 7.62
C PHE A 49 -4.61 -1.42 8.02
N THR A 50 -5.40 -2.01 7.14
CA THR A 50 -5.74 -3.42 7.25
C THR A 50 -4.63 -4.28 6.65
N PRO A 51 -4.49 -5.55 7.06
CA PRO A 51 -3.52 -6.46 6.45
C PRO A 51 -3.69 -6.59 4.94
N GLY A 52 -4.94 -6.52 4.43
CA GLY A 52 -5.21 -6.53 2.99
C GLY A 52 -4.66 -5.29 2.28
N GLU A 53 -4.86 -4.10 2.85
CA GLU A 53 -4.34 -2.86 2.31
C GLU A 53 -2.80 -2.88 2.26
N VAL A 54 -2.16 -3.34 3.33
CA VAL A 54 -0.70 -3.49 3.41
C VAL A 54 -0.18 -4.42 2.33
N GLN A 55 -0.79 -5.62 2.20
CA GLN A 55 -0.37 -6.60 1.19
C GLN A 55 -0.55 -6.05 -0.23
N HIS A 56 -1.69 -5.45 -0.54
CA HIS A 56 -1.95 -4.89 -1.86
C HIS A 56 -1.02 -3.72 -2.20
N MET A 57 -0.70 -2.86 -1.21
CA MET A 57 0.30 -1.82 -1.39
C MET A 57 1.68 -2.43 -1.69
N ILE A 58 2.15 -3.41 -0.90
CA ILE A 58 3.44 -4.07 -1.13
C ILE A 58 3.53 -4.64 -2.55
N ASP A 59 2.48 -5.34 -3.00
CA ASP A 59 2.45 -5.95 -4.32
C ASP A 59 2.55 -4.90 -5.43
N ASP A 60 1.76 -3.83 -5.36
CA ASP A 60 1.74 -2.77 -6.38
C ASP A 60 3.01 -1.93 -6.37
N PHE A 61 3.56 -1.59 -5.20
CA PHE A 61 4.85 -0.91 -5.09
C PHE A 61 5.99 -1.78 -5.65
N SER A 62 5.97 -3.09 -5.38
CA SER A 62 6.96 -4.03 -5.93
C SER A 62 6.86 -4.08 -7.46
N ARG A 63 5.65 -4.17 -8.01
CA ARG A 63 5.42 -4.11 -9.47
C ARG A 63 5.95 -2.82 -10.09
N ALA A 64 5.66 -1.67 -9.48
CA ALA A 64 6.12 -0.38 -9.98
C ALA A 64 7.66 -0.25 -9.97
N ARG A 65 8.30 -0.74 -8.90
CA ARG A 65 9.76 -0.82 -8.81
C ARG A 65 10.35 -1.73 -9.89
N ASP A 66 9.79 -2.93 -10.08
CA ASP A 66 10.31 -3.91 -11.04
C ASP A 66 10.15 -3.42 -12.49
N LYS A 67 9.11 -2.62 -12.75
CA LYS A 67 8.90 -1.87 -14.00
C LYS A 67 9.78 -0.62 -14.13
N LYS A 68 10.61 -0.32 -13.14
CA LYS A 68 11.49 0.87 -13.06
C LYS A 68 10.73 2.18 -13.27
N MET A 69 9.50 2.26 -12.76
CA MET A 69 8.71 3.49 -12.81
C MET A 69 9.37 4.56 -11.95
N ASP A 70 9.22 5.83 -12.32
CA ASP A 70 9.68 6.93 -11.47
C ASP A 70 8.89 6.97 -10.16
N PHE A 71 9.57 7.24 -9.05
CA PHE A 71 8.95 7.44 -7.76
C PHE A 71 8.26 8.81 -7.70
N VAL A 72 6.94 8.81 -7.52
CA VAL A 72 6.12 10.03 -7.43
C VAL A 72 5.72 10.24 -5.97
N ARG A 73 5.84 11.48 -5.48
CA ARG A 73 5.47 11.85 -4.11
C ARG A 73 4.02 12.30 -3.96
N ASP A 74 3.44 12.80 -5.05
CA ASP A 74 2.04 13.19 -5.07
C ASP A 74 1.14 11.95 -4.89
N PRO A 75 0.32 11.89 -3.83
CA PRO A 75 -0.44 10.67 -3.50
C PRO A 75 -1.45 10.25 -4.57
N GLU A 76 -2.14 11.20 -5.19
CA GLU A 76 -3.14 10.90 -6.23
C GLU A 76 -2.47 10.31 -7.47
N GLN A 77 -1.43 10.96 -7.98
CA GLN A 77 -0.67 10.46 -9.13
C GLN A 77 0.01 9.13 -8.82
N LEU A 78 0.56 8.97 -7.62
CA LEU A 78 1.17 7.71 -7.20
C LEU A 78 0.12 6.59 -7.17
N HIS A 79 -1.03 6.81 -6.54
CA HIS A 79 -2.14 5.85 -6.49
C HIS A 79 -2.59 5.45 -7.91
N GLN A 80 -2.80 6.42 -8.81
CA GLN A 80 -3.17 6.14 -10.20
C GLN A 80 -2.11 5.31 -10.92
N LYS A 81 -0.82 5.66 -10.77
CA LYS A 81 0.29 4.92 -11.38
C LYS A 81 0.34 3.48 -10.88
N LEU A 82 0.23 3.26 -9.57
CA LEU A 82 0.23 1.93 -8.96
C LEU A 82 -0.92 1.08 -9.50
N LYS A 83 -2.17 1.60 -9.47
CA LYS A 83 -3.34 0.86 -9.95
C LYS A 83 -3.29 0.59 -11.46
N SER A 84 -2.78 1.52 -12.26
CA SER A 84 -2.62 1.34 -13.71
C SER A 84 -1.59 0.26 -14.09
N SER A 85 -0.71 -0.09 -13.15
CA SER A 85 0.36 -1.06 -13.35
C SER A 85 -0.03 -2.50 -12.97
N ARG A 86 -1.25 -2.70 -12.45
CA ARG A 86 -1.78 -3.99 -11.99
C ARG A 86 -2.17 -4.93 -13.12
#